data_AF-A0A9Q1M8M7-F1
#
_entry.id   AF-A0A9Q1M8M7-F1
#
_cell.length_a   1.000
_cell.length_b   1.000
_cell.length_c   1.000
_cell.angle_alpha   90.00
_cell.angle_beta   90.00
_cell.angle_gamma   90.00
#
_symmetry.space_group_name_H-M   'P 1'
#
loop_
_entity.id
_entity.type
_entity.pdbx_description
1 polymer ?
#
loop_
_entity_poly.entity_id
_entity_poly.type
_entity_poly.pdbx_seq_one_letter_code
_entity_poly.pdbx_strand_id
1 'polypeptide(L)'
;MKDSLVIRARERGVDLNKVPSIASCFVPDDSSESLQDAMTREGLKFPVIAKPLIADGTANSHQMSLVLNQAGLTKLNPPIVLQELMNHGGVIFKVYVPGDHVKCVKRKSLTDISEEKLNTSSENLIAFSQVSNFSAQDYQRDIESFAELMEAAEMPPSSFVNEVANRMRDALKLHLFNFDMLRDSRIRSRYLVIDINYFPGHAKVPEFETMLTDFFLDIALKKRSRDAGLDQNNL
;
A
#
# COMPACT_ATOMS: atom_id res chain seq x y z
N MET A 1 3.22 6.66 12.86
CA MET A 1 1.87 6.09 12.61
C MET A 1 1.69 5.79 11.12
N LYS A 2 2.31 4.72 10.64
CA LYS A 2 1.90 4.07 9.37
C LYS A 2 1.46 2.66 9.71
N ASP A 3 0.50 2.60 10.62
CA ASP A 3 -0.22 1.37 10.87
C ASP A 3 -1.07 1.17 9.63
N SER A 4 -0.99 0.01 8.99
CA SER A 4 -1.76 -0.26 7.77
C SER A 4 -3.23 0.00 8.06
N LEU A 5 -3.74 1.14 7.59
CA LEU A 5 -5.11 1.58 7.84
C LEU A 5 -6.11 0.58 7.27
N VAL A 6 -5.69 -0.27 6.32
CA VAL A 6 -6.45 -1.42 5.81
C VAL A 6 -6.80 -2.40 6.94
N ILE A 7 -5.84 -2.76 7.78
CA ILE A 7 -6.03 -3.74 8.86
C ILE A 7 -6.87 -3.12 9.97
N ARG A 8 -6.54 -1.90 10.39
CA ARG A 8 -7.37 -1.18 11.37
C ARG A 8 -8.78 -0.88 10.88
N ALA A 9 -8.97 -0.63 9.59
CA ALA A 9 -10.30 -0.46 9.01
C ALA A 9 -11.10 -1.75 9.05
N ARG A 10 -10.48 -2.90 8.72
CA ARG A 10 -11.09 -4.23 8.86
C ARG A 10 -11.46 -4.56 10.30
N GLU A 11 -10.55 -4.30 11.25
CA GLU A 11 -10.80 -4.49 12.68
C GLU A 11 -11.95 -3.62 13.21
N ARG A 12 -12.13 -2.42 12.64
CA ARG A 12 -13.22 -1.50 12.97
C ARG A 12 -14.53 -1.79 12.23
N GLY A 13 -14.62 -2.93 11.53
CA GLY A 13 -15.83 -3.33 10.81
C GLY A 13 -16.13 -2.49 9.57
N VAL A 14 -15.15 -1.75 9.04
CA VAL A 14 -15.30 -1.06 7.74
C VAL A 14 -15.34 -2.14 6.66
N ASP A 15 -16.46 -2.23 5.93
CA ASP A 15 -16.63 -3.18 4.83
C ASP A 15 -15.76 -2.80 3.63
N LEU A 16 -14.49 -3.19 3.70
CA LEU A 16 -13.53 -3.13 2.61
C LEU A 16 -13.60 -4.37 1.71
N ASN A 17 -14.56 -5.28 1.87
CA ASN A 17 -14.64 -6.52 1.08
C ASN A 17 -14.86 -6.25 -0.42
N LYS A 18 -15.32 -5.04 -0.76
CA LYS A 18 -15.47 -4.56 -2.14
C LYS A 18 -14.23 -3.85 -2.69
N VAL A 19 -13.22 -3.58 -1.88
CA VAL A 19 -11.94 -3.02 -2.33
C VAL A 19 -10.98 -4.19 -2.56
N PRO A 20 -10.56 -4.46 -3.81
CA PRO A 20 -9.62 -5.54 -4.08
C PRO A 20 -8.32 -5.28 -3.31
N SER A 21 -8.02 -6.12 -2.32
CA SER A 21 -6.76 -6.05 -1.58
C SER A 21 -5.99 -7.35 -1.76
N ILE A 22 -4.70 -7.26 -1.50
CA ILE A 22 -3.84 -8.43 -1.41
C ILE A 22 -4.16 -9.24 -0.13
N ALA A 23 -3.89 -10.54 -0.16
CA ALA A 23 -4.02 -11.41 1.01
C ALA A 23 -3.00 -10.99 2.07
N SER A 24 -3.46 -10.92 3.33
CA SER A 24 -2.62 -10.51 4.45
C SER A 24 -3.18 -11.08 5.75
N CYS A 25 -2.30 -11.48 6.67
CA CYS A 25 -2.67 -11.89 8.01
C CYS A 25 -1.99 -11.01 9.05
N PHE A 26 -2.72 -10.64 10.09
CA PHE A 26 -2.17 -9.99 11.28
C PHE A 26 -1.96 -11.06 12.35
N VAL A 27 -0.78 -11.05 12.97
CA VAL A 27 -0.43 -11.90 14.10
C VAL A 27 -0.09 -11.01 15.30
N PRO A 28 -0.87 -11.07 16.39
CA PRO A 28 -0.62 -10.28 17.60
C PRO A 28 0.50 -10.87 18.46
N ASP A 29 1.01 -10.07 19.41
CA ASP A 29 2.16 -10.42 20.27
C ASP A 29 1.88 -11.61 21.20
N ASP A 30 0.63 -11.74 21.66
CA ASP A 30 0.15 -12.78 22.57
C ASP A 30 -0.40 -14.02 21.86
N SER A 31 -0.20 -14.13 20.54
CA SER A 31 -0.65 -15.28 19.75
C SER A 31 0.06 -16.57 20.14
N SER A 32 -0.70 -17.62 20.46
CA SER A 32 -0.18 -18.99 20.55
C SER A 32 -0.03 -19.68 19.18
N GLU A 33 -0.61 -19.10 18.13
CA GLU A 33 -0.51 -19.58 16.74
C GLU A 33 0.86 -19.18 16.15
N SER A 34 1.53 -20.11 15.47
CA SER A 34 2.79 -19.82 14.79
C SER A 34 2.54 -18.96 13.53
N LEU A 35 3.55 -18.20 13.09
CA LEU A 35 3.46 -17.41 11.85
C LEU A 35 3.11 -18.27 10.63
N GLN A 36 3.59 -19.52 10.58
CA GLN A 36 3.28 -20.43 9.48
C GLN A 36 1.82 -20.87 9.49
N ASP A 37 1.27 -21.17 10.66
CA ASP A 37 -0.12 -21.58 10.80
C ASP A 37 -1.05 -20.43 10.38
N ALA A 38 -0.74 -19.22 10.82
CA ALA A 38 -1.47 -18.01 10.41
C ALA A 38 -1.42 -17.79 8.89
N MET A 39 -0.27 -18.01 8.25
CA MET A 39 -0.15 -17.94 6.79
C MET A 39 -0.98 -19.02 6.09
N THR A 40 -0.95 -20.24 6.60
CA THR A 40 -1.66 -21.39 6.01
C THR A 40 -3.17 -21.21 6.12
N ARG A 41 -3.65 -20.71 7.25
CA ARG A 41 -5.05 -20.38 7.51
C ARG A 41 -5.60 -19.33 6.53
N GLU A 42 -4.79 -18.33 6.21
CA GLU A 42 -5.17 -17.24 5.29
C GLU A 42 -4.75 -17.52 3.83
N GLY A 43 -4.12 -18.68 3.57
CA GLY A 43 -3.71 -19.12 2.23
C GLY A 43 -2.56 -18.32 1.61
N LEU A 44 -1.73 -17.64 2.42
CA LEU A 44 -0.59 -16.85 1.94
C LEU A 44 0.51 -17.76 1.39
N LYS A 45 1.13 -17.32 0.31
CA LYS A 45 2.29 -18.00 -0.30
C LYS A 45 3.55 -17.15 -0.18
N PHE A 46 4.70 -17.81 -0.12
CA PHE A 46 5.97 -17.13 -0.27
C PHE A 46 6.14 -16.57 -1.69
N PRO A 47 6.82 -15.44 -1.86
CA PRO A 47 7.42 -14.63 -0.80
C PRO A 47 6.38 -13.73 -0.10
N VAL A 48 6.60 -13.40 1.18
CA VAL A 48 5.73 -12.50 1.95
C VAL A 48 6.49 -11.28 2.46
N ILE A 49 5.84 -10.12 2.45
CA ILE A 49 6.31 -8.90 3.11
C ILE A 49 5.84 -8.96 4.57
N ALA A 50 6.80 -8.84 5.47
CA ALA A 50 6.60 -8.73 6.91
C ALA A 50 6.68 -7.26 7.33
N LYS A 51 5.60 -6.75 7.92
CA LYS A 51 5.48 -5.35 8.38
C LYS A 51 5.27 -5.33 9.90
N PRO A 52 6.30 -5.02 10.70
CA PRO A 52 6.14 -4.89 12.14
C PRO A 52 5.13 -3.79 12.48
N LEU A 53 4.30 -4.02 13.51
CA LEU A 53 3.32 -3.04 14.00
C LEU A 53 3.84 -2.18 15.15
N ILE A 54 5.08 -2.41 15.60
CA ILE A 54 5.72 -1.62 16.66
C ILE A 54 6.01 -0.22 16.08
N ALA A 55 5.09 0.71 16.35
CA ALA A 55 5.16 2.11 15.96
C ALA A 55 5.71 2.99 17.10
N ASP A 56 6.84 2.63 17.70
CA ASP A 56 7.47 3.39 18.80
C ASP A 56 8.15 4.69 18.33
N GLY A 57 8.09 5.00 17.03
CA GLY A 57 8.67 6.20 16.43
C GLY A 57 10.20 6.18 16.35
N THR A 58 10.85 5.07 16.75
CA THR A 58 12.29 4.89 16.59
C THR A 58 12.62 4.53 15.15
N ALA A 59 13.89 4.66 14.77
CA ALA A 59 14.39 4.27 13.43
C ALA A 59 14.09 2.81 13.05
N ASN A 60 13.79 1.95 14.04
CA ASN A 60 13.48 0.53 13.84
C ASN A 60 12.01 0.25 13.55
N SER A 61 11.09 1.18 13.86
CA SER A 61 9.63 1.05 13.63
C SER A 61 9.19 1.02 12.15
N HIS A 62 10.14 1.11 11.22
CA HIS A 62 9.90 1.10 9.77
C HIS A 62 10.62 -0.01 9.02
N GLN A 63 11.28 -0.94 9.72
CA GLN A 63 12.00 -2.04 9.08
C GLN A 63 11.02 -3.12 8.63
N MET A 64 10.59 -3.04 7.37
CA MET A 64 9.93 -4.14 6.69
C MET A 64 10.97 -5.16 6.21
N SER A 65 10.56 -6.42 6.14
CA SER A 65 11.39 -7.50 5.61
C SER A 65 10.63 -8.29 4.55
N LEU A 66 11.37 -8.79 3.57
CA LEU A 66 10.88 -9.72 2.57
C LEU A 66 11.30 -11.13 3.00
N VAL A 67 10.33 -11.99 3.24
CA VAL A 67 10.53 -13.38 3.66
C VAL A 67 10.38 -14.28 2.44
N LEU A 68 11.42 -15.04 2.13
CA LEU A 68 11.46 -15.89 0.93
C LEU A 68 11.01 -17.31 1.19
N ASN A 69 11.12 -17.79 2.44
CA ASN A 69 10.76 -19.15 2.81
C ASN A 69 10.46 -19.28 4.32
N GLN A 70 10.07 -20.50 4.72
CA GLN A 70 9.71 -20.83 6.10
C GLN A 70 10.77 -20.50 7.13
N ALA A 71 12.04 -20.73 6.82
CA ALA A 71 13.15 -20.46 7.73
C ALA A 71 13.37 -18.96 7.95
N GLY A 72 12.77 -18.10 7.12
CA GLY A 72 12.77 -16.65 7.34
C GLY A 72 11.73 -16.22 8.37
N LEU A 73 10.61 -16.94 8.50
CA LEU A 73 9.57 -16.63 9.49
C LEU A 73 10.08 -16.74 10.92
N THR A 74 10.98 -17.68 11.21
CA THR A 74 11.53 -17.89 12.56
C THR A 74 12.37 -16.72 13.08
N LYS A 75 12.72 -15.77 12.20
CA LYS A 75 13.49 -14.57 12.54
C LYS A 75 12.60 -13.36 12.84
N LEU A 76 11.28 -13.52 12.75
CA LEU A 76 10.31 -12.44 12.95
C LEU A 76 9.62 -12.59 14.29
N ASN A 77 9.32 -11.45 14.91
CA ASN A 77 8.54 -11.39 16.13
C ASN A 77 7.24 -10.62 15.86
N PRO A 78 6.09 -11.13 16.31
CA PRO A 78 4.87 -10.35 16.45
C PRO A 78 5.06 -9.10 17.38
N PRO A 79 4.14 -8.11 17.36
CA PRO A 79 2.97 -8.01 16.50
C PRO A 79 3.37 -7.65 15.05
N ILE A 80 2.87 -8.42 14.09
CA ILE A 80 3.31 -8.31 12.71
C ILE A 80 2.19 -8.57 11.71
N VAL A 81 2.30 -7.90 10.57
CA VAL A 81 1.47 -8.17 9.40
C VAL A 81 2.30 -8.93 8.38
N LEU A 82 1.83 -10.09 7.95
CA LEU A 82 2.35 -10.79 6.79
C LEU A 82 1.43 -10.51 5.60
N GLN A 83 2.01 -10.13 4.48
CA GLN A 83 1.30 -9.80 3.25
C GLN A 83 1.98 -10.53 2.10
N GLU A 84 1.25 -11.30 1.30
CA GLU A 84 1.84 -11.93 0.12
C GLU A 84 2.50 -10.88 -0.78
N LEU A 85 3.69 -11.15 -1.32
CA LEU A 85 4.30 -10.31 -2.34
C LEU A 85 3.74 -10.73 -3.69
N MET A 86 3.14 -9.77 -4.39
CA MET A 86 2.66 -9.96 -5.75
C MET A 86 3.58 -9.26 -6.72
N ASN A 87 4.06 -9.98 -7.73
CA ASN A 87 4.81 -9.40 -8.84
C ASN A 87 3.93 -8.38 -9.58
N HIS A 88 4.50 -7.21 -9.84
CA HIS A 88 3.78 -6.02 -10.29
C HIS A 88 4.64 -5.11 -11.19
N GLY A 89 5.76 -5.61 -11.71
CA GLY A 89 6.62 -4.91 -12.65
C GLY A 89 7.43 -3.77 -12.04
N GLY A 90 7.66 -3.76 -10.73
CA GLY A 90 8.49 -2.74 -10.08
C GLY A 90 7.86 -1.36 -9.93
N VAL A 91 6.57 -1.20 -10.23
CA VAL A 91 5.86 0.09 -10.18
C VAL A 91 4.64 0.03 -9.27
N ILE A 92 4.58 0.96 -8.32
CA ILE A 92 3.41 1.17 -7.46
C ILE A 92 2.70 2.46 -7.84
N PHE A 93 1.37 2.41 -7.82
CA PHE A 93 0.51 3.56 -8.10
C PHE A 93 0.04 4.16 -6.78
N LYS A 94 0.47 5.38 -6.50
CA LYS A 94 0.09 6.11 -5.28
C LYS A 94 -1.04 7.07 -5.61
N VAL A 95 -2.21 6.83 -5.02
CA VAL A 95 -3.44 7.60 -5.26
C VAL A 95 -3.69 8.50 -4.07
N TYR A 96 -3.55 9.80 -4.28
CA TYR A 96 -3.82 10.85 -3.31
C TYR A 96 -5.28 11.31 -3.44
N VAL A 97 -5.96 11.44 -2.29
CA VAL A 97 -7.40 11.71 -2.20
C VAL A 97 -7.69 12.85 -1.21
N PRO A 98 -7.40 14.12 -1.57
CA PRO A 98 -7.95 15.30 -0.92
C PRO A 98 -9.37 15.59 -1.45
N GLY A 99 -10.39 15.13 -0.73
CA GLY A 99 -11.78 15.33 -1.12
C GLY A 99 -12.07 14.72 -2.49
N ASP A 100 -12.64 15.52 -3.39
CA ASP A 100 -13.00 15.09 -4.75
C ASP A 100 -11.80 15.20 -5.73
N HIS A 101 -10.64 15.72 -5.27
CA HIS A 101 -9.47 16.01 -6.09
C HIS A 101 -8.47 14.85 -6.11
N VAL A 102 -8.76 13.81 -6.88
CA VAL A 102 -7.95 12.58 -6.88
C VAL A 102 -6.77 12.67 -7.85
N LYS A 103 -5.58 12.28 -7.39
CA LYS A 103 -4.38 12.20 -8.24
C LYS A 103 -3.63 10.89 -8.06
N CYS A 104 -3.42 10.19 -9.15
CA CYS A 104 -2.60 8.99 -9.20
C CYS A 104 -1.21 9.31 -9.76
N VAL A 105 -0.16 8.82 -9.10
CA VAL A 105 1.23 8.95 -9.55
C VAL A 105 1.95 7.60 -9.52
N LYS A 106 2.87 7.38 -10.46
CA LYS A 106 3.76 6.21 -10.45
C LYS A 106 4.91 6.43 -9.48
N ARG A 107 5.34 5.35 -8.83
CA ARG A 107 6.50 5.34 -7.94
C ARG A 107 7.28 4.04 -8.15
N LYS A 108 8.61 4.12 -8.01
CA LYS A 108 9.47 2.95 -7.89
C LYS A 108 9.01 2.07 -6.72
N SER A 109 8.94 0.78 -6.97
CA SER A 109 8.55 -0.28 -6.02
C SER A 109 9.56 -1.43 -6.06
N LEU A 110 9.27 -2.51 -5.35
CA LEU A 110 10.06 -3.75 -5.35
C LEU A 110 10.00 -4.41 -6.72
N THR A 111 11.13 -4.90 -7.21
CA THR A 111 11.19 -5.69 -8.44
C THR A 111 10.52 -7.05 -8.26
N ASP A 112 10.10 -7.61 -9.38
CA ASP A 112 9.53 -8.94 -9.42
C ASP A 112 10.56 -10.00 -8.99
N ILE A 113 10.07 -11.04 -8.32
CA ILE A 113 10.89 -12.17 -7.88
C ILE A 113 10.50 -13.38 -8.72
N SER A 114 11.47 -13.99 -9.40
CA SER A 114 11.27 -15.22 -10.16
C SER A 114 11.24 -16.45 -9.24
N GLU A 115 10.53 -17.50 -9.68
CA GLU A 115 10.51 -18.78 -8.96
C GLU A 115 11.92 -19.39 -8.84
N GLU A 116 12.74 -19.24 -9.88
CA GLU A 116 14.14 -19.67 -9.84
C GLU A 116 14.93 -18.97 -8.72
N LYS A 117 14.76 -17.64 -8.58
CA LYS A 117 15.41 -16.88 -7.52
C LYS A 117 14.92 -17.31 -6.14
N LEU A 118 13.64 -17.62 -5.99
CA LEU A 118 13.10 -18.16 -4.73
C LEU A 118 13.71 -19.52 -4.37
N ASN A 119 13.91 -20.38 -5.36
CA ASN A 119 14.43 -21.74 -5.15
C ASN A 119 15.95 -21.79 -4.95
N THR A 120 16.69 -20.82 -5.52
CA THR A 120 18.16 -20.78 -5.49
C THR A 120 18.73 -19.84 -4.43
N SER A 121 17.91 -18.95 -3.86
CA SER A 121 18.38 -18.02 -2.83
C SER A 121 18.79 -18.76 -1.56
N SER A 122 20.03 -18.52 -1.12
CA SER A 122 20.51 -18.92 0.20
C SER A 122 19.98 -18.02 1.32
N GLU A 123 19.35 -16.89 0.96
CA GLU A 123 18.77 -15.95 1.90
C GLU A 123 17.31 -16.33 2.23
N ASN A 124 16.98 -16.33 3.51
CA ASN A 124 15.62 -16.67 3.96
C ASN A 124 14.76 -15.42 4.21
N LEU A 125 15.43 -14.30 4.50
CA LEU A 125 14.81 -13.02 4.89
C LEU A 125 15.74 -11.88 4.48
N ILE A 126 15.17 -10.84 3.89
CA ILE A 126 15.88 -9.67 3.37
C ILE A 126 15.27 -8.41 3.98
N ALA A 127 16.09 -7.53 4.57
CA ALA A 127 15.60 -6.23 5.03
C ALA A 127 15.31 -5.29 3.84
N PHE A 128 14.25 -4.49 3.87
CA PHE A 128 13.93 -3.59 2.75
C PHE A 128 15.02 -2.56 2.44
N SER A 129 15.78 -2.12 3.44
CA SER A 129 16.98 -1.30 3.24
C SER A 129 18.05 -1.99 2.39
N GLN A 130 18.06 -3.32 2.38
CA GLN A 130 18.92 -4.16 1.57
C GLN A 130 18.25 -4.57 0.25
N VAL A 131 16.93 -4.45 0.11
CA VAL A 131 16.25 -4.70 -1.17
C VAL A 131 16.66 -3.66 -2.22
N SER A 132 16.99 -2.43 -1.81
CA SER A 132 17.68 -1.46 -2.69
C SER A 132 19.14 -1.82 -2.99
N ASN A 133 19.76 -2.72 -2.21
CA ASN A 133 21.12 -3.23 -2.43
C ASN A 133 21.16 -4.59 -3.14
N PHE A 134 20.02 -5.25 -3.39
CA PHE A 134 19.95 -6.47 -4.19
C PHE A 134 20.40 -6.26 -5.64
N SER A 135 20.58 -5.01 -6.04
CA SER A 135 21.07 -4.58 -7.35
C SER A 135 22.39 -3.81 -7.27
N ALA A 136 23.10 -3.84 -6.13
CA ALA A 136 24.30 -3.03 -5.89
C ALA A 136 25.51 -3.32 -6.81
N GLN A 137 25.43 -4.30 -7.72
CA GLN A 137 26.42 -4.44 -8.80
C GLN A 137 26.18 -3.49 -9.98
N ASP A 138 25.02 -2.81 -10.10
CA ASP A 138 24.61 -2.09 -11.32
C ASP A 138 23.81 -0.79 -11.05
N TYR A 139 24.18 0.00 -10.03
CA TYR A 139 23.44 1.21 -9.58
C TYR A 139 23.09 2.24 -10.69
N GLN A 140 23.90 2.35 -11.74
CA GLN A 140 23.64 3.26 -12.86
C GLN A 140 22.67 2.65 -13.89
N ARG A 141 22.83 1.35 -14.21
CA ARG A 141 21.90 0.60 -15.09
C ARG A 141 20.53 0.45 -14.45
N ASP A 142 20.48 0.38 -13.12
CA ASP A 142 19.23 0.30 -12.38
C ASP A 142 18.38 1.56 -12.55
N ILE A 143 18.96 2.77 -12.49
CA ILE A 143 18.16 4.00 -12.60
C ILE A 143 17.53 4.11 -13.99
N GLU A 144 18.29 3.82 -15.03
CA GLU A 144 17.80 3.79 -16.41
C GLU A 144 16.73 2.70 -16.57
N SER A 145 16.98 1.49 -16.05
CA SER A 145 15.99 0.40 -16.05
C SER A 145 14.71 0.75 -15.28
N PHE A 146 14.79 1.42 -14.13
CA PHE A 146 13.61 1.83 -13.37
C PHE A 146 12.84 2.96 -14.04
N ALA A 147 13.54 3.91 -14.66
CA ALA A 147 12.89 4.96 -15.46
C ALA A 147 12.14 4.33 -16.63
N GLU A 148 12.74 3.38 -17.34
CA GLU A 148 12.11 2.60 -18.40
C GLU A 148 10.89 1.82 -17.90
N LEU A 149 10.98 1.13 -16.75
CA LEU A 149 9.84 0.44 -16.14
C LEU A 149 8.70 1.42 -15.79
N MET A 150 9.03 2.59 -15.22
CA MET A 150 8.05 3.61 -14.89
C MET A 150 7.39 4.20 -16.15
N GLU A 151 8.15 4.45 -17.22
CA GLU A 151 7.60 4.91 -18.50
C GLU A 151 6.70 3.85 -19.13
N ALA A 152 7.14 2.59 -19.19
CA ALA A 152 6.41 1.47 -19.77
C ALA A 152 5.15 1.08 -18.98
N ALA A 153 5.10 1.33 -17.67
CA ALA A 153 3.95 1.00 -16.84
C ALA A 153 2.73 1.82 -17.24
N GLU A 154 1.63 1.18 -17.64
CA GLU A 154 0.38 1.87 -17.96
C GLU A 154 -0.29 2.41 -16.69
N MET A 155 -0.79 3.64 -16.74
CA MET A 155 -1.60 4.20 -15.65
C MET A 155 -2.95 3.48 -15.53
N PRO A 156 -3.47 3.26 -14.31
CA PRO A 156 -4.86 2.82 -14.16
C PRO A 156 -5.82 3.86 -14.77
N PRO A 157 -6.96 3.43 -15.36
CA PRO A 157 -7.97 4.34 -15.88
C PRO A 157 -8.44 5.31 -14.79
N SER A 158 -8.52 6.61 -15.10
CA SER A 158 -8.89 7.64 -14.13
C SER A 158 -10.29 7.41 -13.53
N SER A 159 -11.23 6.94 -14.34
CA SER A 159 -12.59 6.58 -13.88
C SER A 159 -12.55 5.50 -12.79
N PHE A 160 -11.75 4.46 -12.98
CA PHE A 160 -11.56 3.39 -12.01
C PHE A 160 -10.91 3.91 -10.72
N VAL A 161 -9.84 4.72 -10.83
CA VAL A 161 -9.18 5.32 -9.66
C VAL A 161 -10.13 6.19 -8.86
N ASN A 162 -10.91 7.05 -9.53
CA ASN A 162 -11.88 7.93 -8.90
C ASN A 162 -12.99 7.13 -8.20
N GLU A 163 -13.47 6.05 -8.82
CA GLU A 163 -14.47 5.18 -8.21
C GLU A 163 -13.94 4.52 -6.92
N VAL A 164 -12.72 3.98 -6.94
CA VAL A 164 -12.09 3.38 -5.76
C VAL A 164 -11.90 4.45 -4.67
N ALA A 165 -11.37 5.62 -5.02
CA ALA A 165 -11.18 6.72 -4.08
C ALA A 165 -12.50 7.17 -3.42
N ASN A 166 -13.58 7.26 -4.18
CA ASN A 166 -14.92 7.61 -3.67
C ASN A 166 -15.42 6.55 -2.68
N ARG A 167 -15.38 5.27 -3.07
CA ARG A 167 -15.79 4.17 -2.19
C ARG A 167 -14.97 4.13 -0.90
N MET A 168 -13.67 4.41 -0.98
CA MET A 168 -12.80 4.47 0.20
C MET A 168 -13.09 5.68 1.09
N ARG A 169 -13.39 6.86 0.53
CA ARG A 169 -13.87 8.01 1.30
C ARG A 169 -15.13 7.67 2.08
N ASP A 170 -16.09 7.06 1.41
CA ASP A 170 -17.37 6.70 2.02
C ASP A 170 -17.21 5.64 3.11
N ALA A 171 -16.34 4.66 2.91
CA ALA A 171 -16.08 3.60 3.87
C ALA A 171 -15.26 4.09 5.08
N LEU A 172 -14.19 4.85 4.83
CA LEU A 172 -13.24 5.28 5.87
C LEU A 172 -13.69 6.57 6.59
N LYS A 173 -14.64 7.32 5.99
CA LYS A 173 -15.04 8.67 6.42
C LYS A 173 -13.86 9.63 6.54
N LEU A 174 -12.87 9.46 5.65
CA LEU A 174 -11.70 10.31 5.55
C LEU A 174 -11.80 11.21 4.33
N HIS A 175 -11.35 12.45 4.47
CA HIS A 175 -11.28 13.42 3.38
C HIS A 175 -9.88 13.65 2.85
N LEU A 176 -8.85 13.24 3.60
CA LEU A 176 -7.46 13.45 3.23
C LEU A 176 -6.62 12.22 3.56
N PHE A 177 -6.39 11.39 2.55
CA PHE A 177 -5.58 10.18 2.65
C PHE A 177 -4.94 9.90 1.30
N ASN A 178 -3.98 8.98 1.27
CA ASN A 178 -3.65 8.27 0.04
C ASN A 178 -3.77 6.78 0.26
N PHE A 179 -3.81 6.05 -0.84
CA PHE A 179 -3.63 4.61 -0.86
C PHE A 179 -2.64 4.22 -1.93
N ASP A 180 -1.99 3.08 -1.72
CA ASP A 180 -1.00 2.53 -2.62
C ASP A 180 -1.61 1.31 -3.33
N MET A 181 -1.54 1.26 -4.66
CA MET A 181 -2.09 0.20 -5.50
C MET A 181 -0.99 -0.48 -6.32
N LEU A 182 -1.10 -1.80 -6.46
CA LEU A 182 -0.30 -2.60 -7.39
C LEU A 182 -1.17 -3.06 -8.57
N ARG A 183 -0.56 -3.24 -9.73
CA ARG A 183 -1.16 -3.93 -10.87
C ARG A 183 -0.60 -5.35 -10.93
N ASP A 184 -1.45 -6.37 -10.89
CA ASP A 184 -1.01 -7.77 -10.96
C ASP A 184 -0.36 -8.03 -12.32
N SER A 185 0.92 -8.46 -12.34
CA SER A 185 1.63 -8.70 -13.60
C SER A 185 1.04 -9.87 -14.40
N ARG A 186 0.34 -10.80 -13.74
CA ARG A 186 -0.30 -11.97 -14.36
C ARG A 186 -1.66 -11.63 -14.95
N ILE A 187 -2.36 -10.64 -14.38
CA ILE A 187 -3.70 -10.22 -14.78
C ILE A 187 -3.72 -8.70 -14.95
N ARG A 188 -3.49 -8.24 -16.19
CA ARG A 188 -3.35 -6.80 -16.51
C ARG A 188 -4.52 -5.91 -16.07
N SER A 189 -5.74 -6.44 -15.93
CA SER A 189 -6.90 -5.67 -15.49
C SER A 189 -7.07 -5.60 -13.97
N ARG A 190 -6.26 -6.36 -13.21
CA ARG A 190 -6.41 -6.47 -11.76
C ARG A 190 -5.48 -5.50 -11.04
N TYR A 191 -6.09 -4.64 -10.23
CA TYR A 191 -5.38 -3.76 -9.31
C TYR A 191 -5.72 -4.12 -7.87
N LEU A 192 -4.74 -3.99 -6.97
CA LEU A 192 -4.84 -4.36 -5.57
C LEU A 192 -4.38 -3.21 -4.68
N VAL A 193 -5.21 -2.78 -3.74
CA VAL A 193 -4.82 -1.84 -2.69
C VAL A 193 -3.98 -2.57 -1.65
N ILE A 194 -2.79 -2.05 -1.34
CA ILE A 194 -1.83 -2.69 -0.42
C ILE A 194 -1.53 -1.91 0.85
N ASP A 195 -1.77 -0.59 0.81
CA ASP A 195 -1.54 0.30 1.94
C ASP A 195 -2.43 1.55 1.85
N ILE A 196 -2.75 2.12 3.01
CA ILE A 196 -3.53 3.36 3.16
C ILE A 196 -2.84 4.20 4.21
N ASN A 197 -2.67 5.50 3.95
CA ASN A 197 -2.10 6.44 4.91
C ASN A 197 -3.03 7.64 5.09
N TYR A 198 -3.34 7.97 6.34
CA TYR A 198 -4.05 9.19 6.70
C TYR A 198 -3.09 10.38 6.64
N PHE A 199 -3.52 11.47 6.01
CA PHE A 199 -2.75 12.70 5.83
C PHE A 199 -1.28 12.46 5.42
N PRO A 200 -1.03 11.96 4.20
CA PRO A 200 0.32 11.70 3.73
C PRO A 200 1.08 12.97 3.37
N GLY A 201 2.39 12.83 3.17
CA GLY A 201 3.19 13.87 2.53
C GLY A 201 2.89 14.00 1.03
N HIS A 202 2.72 15.23 0.55
CA HIS A 202 2.33 15.55 -0.82
C HIS A 202 3.50 16.03 -1.71
N ALA A 203 4.73 16.06 -1.19
CA ALA A 203 5.91 16.59 -1.90
C ALA A 203 6.25 15.92 -3.25
N LYS A 204 5.63 14.77 -3.56
CA LYS A 204 5.82 14.02 -4.82
C LYS A 204 4.60 14.08 -5.73
N VAL A 205 3.63 14.92 -5.40
CA VAL A 205 2.40 15.13 -6.16
C VAL A 205 2.59 16.39 -6.99
N PRO A 206 2.50 16.32 -8.33
CA PRO A 206 2.53 17.51 -9.16
C PRO A 206 1.37 18.44 -8.78
N GLU A 207 1.65 19.74 -8.66
CA GLU A 207 0.66 20.78 -8.38
C GLU A 207 -0.13 20.53 -7.08
N PHE A 208 0.55 20.01 -6.06
CA PHE A 208 -0.10 19.67 -4.79
C PHE A 208 -0.69 20.89 -4.08
N GLU A 209 -0.10 22.07 -4.28
CA GLU A 209 -0.56 23.33 -3.72
C GLU A 209 -1.96 23.68 -4.25
N THR A 210 -2.15 23.60 -5.56
CA THR A 210 -3.44 23.84 -6.22
C THR A 210 -4.48 22.83 -5.74
N MET A 211 -4.13 21.54 -5.78
CA MET A 211 -5.01 20.44 -5.36
C MET A 211 -5.51 20.60 -3.92
N LEU A 212 -4.61 20.94 -2.99
CA LEU A 212 -5.00 21.17 -1.59
C LEU A 212 -5.80 22.45 -1.42
N THR A 213 -5.46 23.51 -2.16
CA THR A 213 -6.21 24.78 -2.13
C THR A 213 -7.66 24.57 -2.56
N ASP A 214 -7.88 23.90 -3.70
CA ASP A 214 -9.22 23.61 -4.21
C ASP A 214 -10.01 22.73 -3.23
N PHE A 215 -9.37 21.71 -2.67
CA PHE A 215 -9.97 20.89 -1.62
C PHE A 215 -10.42 21.68 -0.39
N PHE A 216 -9.58 22.58 0.13
CA PHE A 216 -9.96 23.38 1.29
C PHE A 216 -11.06 24.39 0.97
N LEU A 217 -11.05 24.96 -0.24
CA LEU A 217 -12.13 25.82 -0.73
C LEU A 217 -13.46 25.05 -0.78
N ASP A 218 -13.46 23.83 -1.32
CA ASP A 218 -14.66 22.99 -1.35
C ASP A 218 -15.22 22.71 0.04
N ILE A 219 -14.36 22.38 1.01
CA ILE A 219 -14.79 22.18 2.41
C ILE A 219 -15.41 23.46 2.97
N ALA A 220 -14.78 24.60 2.75
CA ALA A 220 -15.27 25.89 3.25
C ALA A 220 -16.62 26.27 2.63
N LEU A 221 -16.78 26.06 1.32
CA LEU A 221 -18.03 26.35 0.59
C LEU A 221 -19.15 25.40 0.99
N LYS A 222 -18.89 24.10 1.11
CA LYS A 222 -19.87 23.11 1.62
C LYS A 222 -20.31 23.46 3.03
N LYS A 223 -19.39 23.87 3.92
CA LYS A 223 -19.73 24.32 5.27
C LYS A 223 -20.65 25.54 5.24
N ARG A 224 -20.32 26.58 4.47
CA ARG A 224 -21.17 27.78 4.34
C ARG A 224 -22.56 27.47 3.79
N SER A 225 -22.67 26.56 2.83
CA SER A 225 -23.94 26.16 2.23
C SER A 225 -24.85 25.43 3.23
N ARG A 226 -24.27 24.56 4.06
CA ARG A 226 -24.98 23.92 5.19
C ARG A 226 -25.42 24.92 6.25
N ASP A 227 -24.53 25.84 6.64
CA ASP A 227 -24.84 26.88 7.63
C ASP A 227 -25.93 27.85 7.13
N ALA A 228 -26.03 28.05 5.81
CA ALA A 228 -27.08 28.85 5.16
C ALA A 228 -28.39 28.09 4.91
N GLY A 229 -28.47 26.79 5.27
CA GLY A 229 -29.67 25.97 5.07
C GLY A 229 -29.98 25.62 3.60
N LEU A 230 -28.99 25.71 2.71
CA LEU A 230 -29.17 25.50 1.27
C LEU A 230 -29.02 24.03 0.82
N ASP A 231 -28.52 23.14 1.68
CA ASP A 231 -28.47 21.69 1.43
C ASP A 231 -29.79 21.02 1.88
N GLN A 232 -30.87 21.21 1.11
CA GLN A 232 -32.02 20.31 1.13
C GLN A 232 -31.90 19.32 -0.03
N ASN A 233 -31.09 18.28 0.14
CA ASN A 233 -31.27 17.03 -0.59
C ASN A 233 -31.03 15.87 0.38
N ASN A 234 -32.13 15.15 0.62
CA ASN A 234 -32.33 14.10 1.61
C ASN A 234 -31.48 12.85 1.37
N LEU A 235 -31.12 12.20 2.49
CA LEU A 235 -30.88 10.76 2.74
C LEU A 235 -29.86 10.03 1.85
#